data_AF-A0AAE1MU46-F1
#
_entry.id   AF-A0AAE1MU46-F1
#
_cell.length_a   1.000
_cell.length_b   1.000
_cell.length_c   1.000
_cell.angle_alpha   90.00
_cell.angle_beta   90.00
_cell.angle_gamma   90.00
#
_symmetry.space_group_name_H-M   'P 1'
#
loop_
_entity.id
_entity.type
_entity.pdbx_description
1 polymer ?
#
loop_
_entity_poly.entity_id
_entity_poly.type
_entity_poly.pdbx_seq_one_letter_code
_entity_poly.pdbx_strand_id
1 'polypeptide(L)'
;MAAITSVALQYSSSASLQSQMHSSPLVPSLEPTHDHNLWVKVRSQKSTSQRLCPQNNPKGLIILSAATKQAKSPAEEEWKKKREVLLQKRVRSVDAKEALRLQKENNFVILDVRPEAEFKEAHPPGAINVQIYRLIKEWTAWDIARRAAFAFFGIFAGTEENPEFMQSVEAKINKDAKIIVACSTGGTMKPSQNLPEGQQSRSLIAAYLLVLNGFTNVFHLEGGLYAWSKEELPLVSEEGN
;
A
#
# COMPACT_ATOMS: atom_id res chain seq x y z
N MET A 1 -42.62 -39.99 -34.34
CA MET A 1 -43.38 -40.32 -33.11
C MET A 1 -42.47 -40.08 -31.92
N ALA A 2 -43.00 -39.45 -30.87
CA ALA A 2 -42.37 -39.01 -29.62
C ALA A 2 -41.62 -37.67 -29.66
N ALA A 3 -42.41 -36.63 -29.36
CA ALA A 3 -42.02 -35.26 -29.07
C ALA A 3 -41.45 -35.16 -27.63
N ILE A 4 -40.55 -34.20 -27.42
CA ILE A 4 -40.06 -33.84 -26.08
C ILE A 4 -40.52 -32.41 -25.80
N THR A 5 -41.47 -32.29 -24.88
CA THR A 5 -42.09 -31.04 -24.41
C THR A 5 -41.16 -30.33 -23.42
N SER A 6 -40.80 -29.09 -23.73
CA SER A 6 -40.05 -28.19 -22.83
C SER A 6 -41.04 -27.29 -22.09
N VAL A 7 -41.04 -27.35 -20.76
CA VAL A 7 -41.89 -26.54 -19.87
C VAL A 7 -41.07 -25.33 -19.42
N ALA A 8 -41.49 -24.13 -19.85
CA ALA A 8 -40.91 -22.86 -19.41
C ALA A 8 -41.49 -22.46 -18.04
N LEU A 9 -40.60 -22.22 -17.07
CA LEU A 9 -40.93 -21.67 -15.76
C LEU A 9 -41.22 -20.17 -15.87
N GLN A 10 -42.35 -19.76 -15.31
CA GLN A 10 -42.84 -18.39 -15.28
C GLN A 10 -42.07 -17.53 -14.27
N TYR A 11 -41.66 -16.34 -14.71
CA TYR A 11 -41.04 -15.29 -13.92
C TYR A 11 -42.15 -14.42 -13.30
N SER A 12 -42.23 -14.37 -11.96
CA SER A 12 -43.14 -13.46 -11.24
C SER A 12 -42.33 -12.27 -10.71
N SER A 13 -42.47 -11.12 -11.37
CA SER A 13 -41.96 -9.83 -10.89
C SER A 13 -43.08 -9.09 -10.15
N SER A 14 -42.89 -8.82 -8.85
CA SER A 14 -43.80 -8.01 -8.04
C SER A 14 -43.13 -6.71 -7.57
N ALA A 15 -43.77 -5.61 -8.01
CA ALA A 15 -43.99 -4.31 -7.37
C ALA A 15 -42.87 -3.67 -6.51
N SER A 16 -42.29 -2.60 -7.06
CA SER A 16 -41.61 -1.53 -6.32
C SER A 16 -42.65 -0.56 -5.71
N LEU A 17 -42.58 -0.34 -4.40
CA LEU A 17 -43.29 0.72 -3.70
C LEU A 17 -42.34 1.88 -3.43
N GLN A 18 -42.65 3.03 -4.04
CA GLN A 18 -42.07 4.33 -3.70
C GLN A 18 -42.60 4.79 -2.33
N SER A 19 -41.70 5.21 -1.44
CA SER A 19 -42.04 6.16 -0.38
C SER A 19 -41.16 7.40 -0.53
N GLN A 20 -41.79 8.47 -1.02
CA GLN A 20 -41.32 9.84 -0.88
C GLN A 20 -41.25 10.18 0.62
N MET A 21 -40.12 10.71 1.08
CA MET A 21 -40.05 11.44 2.34
C MET A 21 -39.44 12.81 2.08
N HIS A 22 -40.25 13.81 2.40
CA HIS A 22 -40.00 15.22 2.19
C HIS A 22 -38.89 15.75 3.09
N SER A 23 -38.06 16.60 2.48
CA SER A 23 -37.09 17.48 3.11
C SER A 23 -37.76 18.53 4.00
N SER A 24 -37.14 18.84 5.14
CA SER A 24 -37.25 20.13 5.81
C SER A 24 -35.99 20.37 6.66
N PRO A 25 -35.18 21.40 6.38
CA PRO A 25 -34.10 21.83 7.27
C PRO A 25 -34.60 22.92 8.24
N LEU A 26 -34.42 22.71 9.54
CA LEU A 26 -34.55 23.75 10.55
C LEU A 26 -33.21 24.50 10.66
N VAL A 27 -33.22 25.76 10.22
CA VAL A 27 -32.15 26.75 10.42
C VAL A 27 -32.53 27.61 11.63
N PRO A 28 -31.66 27.79 12.64
CA PRO A 28 -31.76 28.90 13.56
C PRO A 28 -30.94 30.08 13.01
N SER A 29 -31.64 31.12 12.59
CA SER A 29 -31.07 32.45 12.31
C SER A 29 -30.80 33.16 13.64
N LEU A 30 -29.56 33.63 13.84
CA LEU A 30 -29.16 34.53 14.92
C LEU A 30 -28.71 35.84 14.26
N GLU A 31 -29.53 36.87 14.37
CA GLU A 31 -29.17 38.26 14.07
C GLU A 31 -28.81 38.99 15.38
N PRO A 32 -27.79 39.87 15.36
CA PRO A 32 -27.29 40.60 16.53
C PRO A 32 -27.94 41.98 16.67
N THR A 33 -28.05 42.51 17.88
CA THR A 33 -28.31 43.95 18.06
C THR A 33 -27.46 44.57 19.18
N HIS A 34 -26.69 45.58 18.75
CA HIS A 34 -26.34 46.86 19.38
C HIS A 34 -25.70 46.95 20.78
N ASP A 35 -24.43 47.37 20.72
CA ASP A 35 -23.83 48.57 21.32
C ASP A 35 -24.13 48.94 22.77
N HIS A 36 -23.05 49.03 23.56
CA HIS A 36 -22.78 50.25 24.34
C HIS A 36 -21.27 50.48 24.53
N ASN A 37 -20.84 51.65 24.06
CA ASN A 37 -19.52 52.25 24.26
C ASN A 37 -19.21 52.49 25.73
N LEU A 38 -17.97 52.21 26.17
CA LEU A 38 -17.34 52.95 27.28
C LEU A 38 -15.82 53.03 27.08
N TRP A 39 -15.46 54.14 26.46
CA TRP A 39 -14.12 54.72 26.41
C TRP A 39 -13.72 55.24 27.81
N VAL A 40 -12.58 54.80 28.35
CA VAL A 40 -11.90 55.50 29.44
C VAL A 40 -10.41 55.67 29.13
N LYS A 41 -10.00 56.93 29.28
CA LYS A 41 -8.72 57.53 28.95
C LYS A 41 -7.54 57.00 29.77
N VAL A 42 -6.41 56.96 29.07
CA VAL A 42 -5.02 56.90 29.50
C VAL A 42 -4.71 57.77 30.73
N ARG A 43 -3.89 57.24 31.65
CA ARG A 43 -3.06 58.05 32.56
C ARG A 43 -1.60 57.64 32.40
N SER A 44 -0.84 58.53 31.77
CA SER A 44 0.63 58.48 31.69
C SER A 44 1.20 58.88 33.06
N GLN A 45 1.99 58.01 33.66
CA GLN A 45 2.90 58.37 34.74
C GLN A 45 4.33 58.21 34.23
N LYS A 46 5.01 59.36 34.07
CA LYS A 46 6.46 59.41 33.91
C LYS A 46 7.09 59.22 35.30
N SER A 47 7.90 58.19 35.44
CA SER A 47 8.85 58.04 36.54
C SER A 47 10.22 57.79 35.95
N THR A 48 11.06 58.81 36.06
CA THR A 48 12.51 58.75 35.91
C THR A 48 13.08 58.02 37.13
N SER A 49 13.89 56.98 36.94
CA SER A 49 15.27 56.89 37.47
C SER A 49 15.77 55.44 37.55
N GLN A 50 17.04 55.30 37.16
CA GLN A 50 18.03 54.27 37.50
C GLN A 50 17.96 52.92 36.79
N ARG A 51 18.91 52.75 35.86
CA ARG A 51 19.44 51.47 35.38
C ARG A 51 20.03 50.70 36.55
N LEU A 52 19.48 49.52 36.80
CA LEU A 52 20.21 48.42 37.42
C LEU A 52 20.12 47.26 36.43
N CYS A 53 21.26 46.92 35.83
CA CYS A 53 21.41 45.73 34.99
C CYS A 53 21.28 44.49 35.89
N PRO A 54 20.30 43.60 35.66
CA PRO A 54 20.45 42.23 36.10
C PRO A 54 21.41 41.55 35.12
N GLN A 55 22.55 41.06 35.60
CA GLN A 55 23.33 40.07 34.86
C GLN A 55 22.53 38.76 34.82
N ASN A 56 21.52 38.71 33.95
CA ASN A 56 20.89 37.46 33.55
C ASN A 56 21.75 36.89 32.43
N ASN A 57 22.56 35.90 32.79
CA ASN A 57 23.19 34.99 31.84
C ASN A 57 22.07 34.39 30.96
N PRO A 58 21.98 34.71 29.66
CA PRO A 58 21.03 34.00 28.82
C PRO A 58 21.61 32.61 28.65
N LYS A 59 21.09 31.65 29.43
CA LYS A 59 21.15 30.24 29.03
C LYS A 59 20.42 30.20 27.69
N GLY A 60 21.19 30.31 26.61
CA GLY A 60 20.67 30.21 25.25
C GLY A 60 19.90 28.90 25.17
N LEU A 61 18.58 29.02 25.05
CA LEU A 61 17.73 27.90 24.74
C LEU A 61 18.14 27.46 23.32
N ILE A 62 18.96 26.42 23.22
CA ILE A 62 19.20 25.78 21.94
C ILE A 62 17.88 25.12 21.55
N ILE A 63 17.11 25.79 20.70
CA ILE A 63 15.96 25.17 20.04
C ILE A 63 16.53 24.16 19.04
N LEU A 64 16.80 22.94 19.51
CA LEU A 64 16.92 21.77 18.66
C LEU A 64 15.50 21.31 18.30
N SER A 65 14.78 22.15 17.56
CA SER A 65 13.53 21.75 16.92
C SER A 65 13.76 21.63 15.42
N ALA A 66 14.77 20.84 15.05
CA ALA A 66 14.65 20.06 13.83
C ALA A 66 13.65 18.95 14.16
N ALA A 67 12.38 19.17 13.85
CA ALA A 67 11.38 18.12 13.84
C ALA A 67 11.79 17.10 12.78
N THR A 68 12.71 16.21 13.15
CA THR A 68 13.05 15.02 12.37
C THR A 68 11.77 14.21 12.32
N LYS A 69 11.01 14.33 11.22
CA LYS A 69 9.88 13.45 10.96
C LYS A 69 10.39 12.03 11.20
N GLN A 70 9.70 11.26 12.04
CA GLN A 70 10.02 9.84 12.22
C GLN A 70 10.18 9.20 10.84
N ALA A 71 11.20 8.34 10.69
CA ALA A 71 11.43 7.63 9.44
C ALA A 71 10.15 6.86 9.10
N LYS A 72 9.51 7.24 8.00
CA LYS A 72 8.29 6.56 7.52
C LYS A 72 8.64 5.10 7.27
N SER A 73 7.72 4.19 7.60
CA SER A 73 7.90 2.80 7.23
C SER A 73 8.00 2.68 5.70
N PRO A 74 8.73 1.69 5.16
CA PRO A 74 8.77 1.45 3.72
C PRO A 74 7.39 1.26 3.09
N ALA A 75 6.37 0.93 3.88
CA ALA A 75 4.96 0.89 3.48
C ALA A 75 4.40 2.28 3.10
N GLU A 76 4.65 3.27 3.96
CA GLU A 76 4.06 4.63 3.95
C GLU A 76 4.74 5.59 2.99
N GLU A 77 5.87 5.20 2.41
CA GLU A 77 6.52 6.01 1.38
C GLU A 77 5.67 6.12 0.12
N GLU A 78 5.65 7.30 -0.47
CA GLU A 78 4.97 7.54 -1.74
C GLU A 78 5.60 6.69 -2.85
N TRP A 79 4.74 6.10 -3.69
CA TRP A 79 5.14 5.27 -4.83
C TRP A 79 6.23 5.93 -5.69
N LYS A 80 6.10 7.24 -5.93
CA LYS A 80 7.08 8.03 -6.69
C LYS A 80 8.51 7.89 -6.17
N LYS A 81 8.70 7.89 -4.84
CA LYS A 81 10.02 7.74 -4.21
C LYS A 81 10.54 6.33 -4.34
N LYS A 82 9.69 5.32 -4.11
CA LYS A 82 10.06 3.90 -4.29
C LYS A 82 10.49 3.63 -5.73
N ARG A 83 9.71 4.13 -6.70
CA ARG A 83 10.02 4.04 -8.13
C ARG A 83 11.35 4.70 -8.46
N GLU A 84 11.61 5.91 -7.96
CA GLU A 84 12.88 6.59 -8.16
C GLU A 84 14.06 5.75 -7.68
N VAL A 85 13.97 5.16 -6.47
CA VAL A 85 15.01 4.26 -5.96
C VAL A 85 15.19 3.02 -6.82
N LEU A 86 14.09 2.39 -7.26
CA LEU A 86 14.14 1.22 -8.15
C LEU A 86 14.83 1.54 -9.47
N LEU A 87 14.55 2.70 -10.07
CA LEU A 87 15.19 3.18 -11.29
C LEU A 87 16.67 3.48 -11.07
N GLN A 88 17.02 4.17 -9.97
CA GLN A 88 18.42 4.45 -9.60
C GLN A 88 19.23 3.17 -9.41
N LYS A 89 18.61 2.14 -8.84
CA LYS A 89 19.21 0.82 -8.59
C LYS A 89 19.11 -0.11 -9.80
N ARG A 90 18.64 0.40 -10.94
CA ARG A 90 18.56 -0.30 -12.23
C ARG A 90 17.74 -1.59 -12.19
N VAL A 91 16.69 -1.63 -11.37
CA VAL A 91 15.73 -2.74 -11.39
C VAL A 91 15.04 -2.74 -12.74
N ARG A 92 15.09 -3.87 -13.44
CA ARG A 92 14.49 -4.02 -14.77
C ARG A 92 13.19 -4.81 -14.69
N SER A 93 12.18 -4.32 -15.39
CA SER A 93 10.97 -5.09 -15.68
C SER A 93 11.24 -6.02 -16.86
N VAL A 94 10.79 -7.28 -16.76
CA VAL A 94 10.88 -8.30 -17.81
C VAL A 94 9.49 -8.86 -18.10
N ASP A 95 9.26 -9.21 -19.36
CA ASP A 95 8.01 -9.86 -19.78
C ASP A 95 8.02 -11.35 -19.41
N ALA A 96 6.85 -11.99 -19.37
CA ALA A 96 6.74 -13.38 -18.92
C ALA A 96 7.57 -14.38 -19.75
N LYS A 97 7.59 -14.24 -21.08
CA LYS A 97 8.42 -15.07 -21.96
C LYS A 97 9.92 -14.85 -21.72
N GLU A 98 10.33 -13.60 -21.51
CA GLU A 98 11.71 -13.29 -21.18
C GLU A 98 12.09 -13.85 -19.82
N ALA A 99 11.23 -13.73 -18.81
CA ALA A 99 11.45 -14.28 -17.49
C ALA A 99 11.66 -15.80 -17.52
N LEU A 100 10.85 -16.54 -18.30
CA LEU A 100 11.04 -17.98 -18.51
C LEU A 100 12.40 -18.29 -19.18
N ARG A 101 12.78 -17.49 -20.18
CA ARG A 101 14.07 -17.63 -20.85
C ARG A 101 15.24 -17.40 -19.87
N LEU A 102 15.17 -16.32 -19.08
CA LEU A 102 16.18 -15.99 -18.07
C LEU A 102 16.27 -17.05 -16.96
N GLN A 103 15.14 -17.63 -16.57
CA GLN A 103 15.09 -18.74 -15.62
C GLN A 103 15.86 -19.95 -16.15
N LYS A 104 15.63 -20.34 -17.40
CA LYS A 104 16.26 -21.52 -18.02
C LYS A 104 17.72 -21.31 -18.42
N GLU A 105 18.06 -20.16 -18.98
CA GLU A 105 19.38 -19.91 -19.59
C GLU A 105 20.38 -19.27 -18.61
N ASN A 106 19.90 -18.47 -17.66
CA ASN A 106 20.77 -17.65 -16.82
C ASN A 106 20.61 -17.92 -15.32
N ASN A 107 19.91 -19.00 -14.95
CA ASN A 107 19.65 -19.44 -13.58
C ASN A 107 19.02 -18.35 -12.70
N PHE A 108 18.05 -17.63 -13.25
CA PHE A 108 17.28 -16.68 -12.47
C PHE A 108 16.29 -17.42 -11.58
N VAL A 109 16.16 -16.95 -10.33
CA VAL A 109 15.18 -17.46 -9.37
C VAL A 109 13.94 -16.58 -9.41
N ILE A 110 12.77 -17.17 -9.62
CA ILE A 110 11.49 -16.45 -9.51
C ILE A 110 11.09 -16.43 -8.03
N LEU A 111 10.93 -15.25 -7.46
CA LEU A 111 10.45 -15.03 -6.11
C LEU A 111 8.97 -14.64 -6.16
N ASP A 112 8.09 -15.56 -5.77
CA ASP A 112 6.66 -15.30 -5.66
C ASP A 112 6.35 -14.70 -4.28
N VAL A 113 5.81 -13.49 -4.25
CA VAL A 113 5.48 -12.76 -3.02
C VAL A 113 4.00 -12.81 -2.64
N ARG A 114 3.20 -13.62 -3.34
CA ARG A 114 1.80 -13.85 -3.00
C ARG A 114 1.66 -14.70 -1.73
N PRO A 115 0.48 -14.66 -1.05
CA PRO A 115 0.13 -15.59 0.01
C PRO A 115 0.35 -17.05 -0.41
N GLU A 116 0.67 -17.90 0.56
CA GLU A 116 0.99 -19.31 0.33
C GLU A 116 -0.17 -20.07 -0.33
N ALA A 117 -1.41 -19.71 -0.02
CA ALA A 117 -2.59 -20.28 -0.70
C ALA A 117 -2.56 -20.05 -2.22
N GLU A 118 -2.30 -18.81 -2.66
CA GLU A 118 -2.20 -18.49 -4.10
C GLU A 118 -1.02 -19.22 -4.78
N PHE A 119 0.06 -19.51 -4.03
CA PHE A 119 1.21 -20.24 -4.55
C PHE A 119 0.92 -21.73 -4.73
N LYS A 120 0.24 -22.35 -3.77
CA LYS A 120 -0.13 -23.78 -3.81
C LYS A 120 -1.04 -24.11 -4.98
N GLU A 121 -1.97 -23.21 -5.31
CA GLU A 121 -2.89 -23.36 -6.44
C GLU A 121 -2.15 -23.44 -7.78
N ALA A 122 -1.26 -22.47 -8.06
CA ALA A 122 -0.46 -22.45 -9.27
C ALA A 122 0.72 -21.47 -9.15
N HIS A 123 1.93 -21.91 -9.51
CA HIS A 123 3.13 -21.08 -9.56
C HIS A 123 4.09 -21.53 -10.67
N PRO A 124 5.05 -20.68 -11.11
CA PRO A 124 6.08 -21.10 -12.06
C PRO A 124 6.98 -22.21 -11.51
N PRO A 125 7.42 -23.17 -12.34
CA PRO A 125 8.27 -24.26 -11.87
C PRO A 125 9.59 -23.73 -11.29
N GLY A 126 9.97 -24.24 -10.12
CA GLY A 126 11.19 -23.82 -9.42
C GLY A 126 11.12 -22.40 -8.82
N ALA A 127 9.93 -21.79 -8.76
CA ALA A 127 9.74 -20.54 -8.03
C ALA A 127 9.84 -20.78 -6.51
N ILE A 128 10.28 -19.76 -5.78
CA ILE A 128 10.34 -19.76 -4.32
C ILE A 128 9.25 -18.82 -3.79
N ASN A 129 8.40 -19.32 -2.88
CA ASN A 129 7.44 -18.48 -2.19
C ASN A 129 8.04 -17.80 -0.95
N VAL A 130 7.89 -16.48 -0.86
CA VAL A 130 8.08 -15.70 0.37
C VAL A 130 7.03 -14.59 0.43
N GLN A 131 6.03 -14.78 1.29
CA GLN A 131 4.87 -13.89 1.41
C GLN A 131 5.28 -12.52 1.98
N ILE A 132 5.03 -11.44 1.24
CA ILE A 132 5.26 -10.07 1.73
C ILE A 132 4.13 -9.59 2.65
N TYR A 133 2.90 -10.02 2.39
CA TYR A 133 1.74 -9.71 3.21
C TYR A 133 1.17 -10.99 3.83
N ARG A 134 0.86 -10.93 5.12
CA ARG A 134 0.21 -12.00 5.88
C ARG A 134 -1.22 -11.59 6.23
N LEU A 135 -2.11 -12.55 6.43
CA LEU A 135 -3.40 -12.26 7.07
C LEU A 135 -3.15 -11.75 8.49
N ILE A 136 -3.93 -10.76 8.94
CA ILE A 136 -3.86 -10.26 10.32
C ILE A 136 -4.16 -11.45 11.25
N LYS A 137 -3.12 -12.00 11.87
CA LYS A 137 -3.21 -13.13 12.82
C LYS A 137 -3.56 -12.66 14.22
N GLU A 138 -3.25 -11.41 14.52
CA GLU A 138 -3.28 -10.90 15.88
C GLU A 138 -4.66 -10.33 16.22
N TRP A 139 -5.19 -10.79 17.36
CA TRP A 139 -6.42 -10.31 17.98
C TRP A 139 -6.09 -9.25 19.02
N THR A 140 -5.20 -8.32 18.70
CA THR A 140 -5.00 -7.15 19.57
C THR A 140 -6.20 -6.22 19.45
N ALA A 141 -6.51 -5.45 20.51
CA ALA A 141 -7.62 -4.48 20.48
C ALA A 141 -7.47 -3.47 19.32
N TRP A 142 -6.22 -3.14 18.96
CA TRP A 142 -5.91 -2.27 17.83
C TRP A 142 -6.22 -2.93 16.48
N ASP A 143 -5.86 -4.21 16.31
CA ASP A 143 -6.17 -4.96 15.08
C ASP A 143 -7.65 -5.23 14.91
N ILE A 144 -8.37 -5.47 16.01
CA ILE A 144 -9.84 -5.60 16.00
C ILE A 144 -10.47 -4.27 15.57
N ALA A 145 -10.02 -3.14 16.13
CA ALA A 145 -10.51 -1.82 15.74
C ALA A 145 -10.21 -1.51 14.26
N ARG A 146 -8.99 -1.81 13.80
CA ARG A 146 -8.56 -1.65 12.41
C ARG A 146 -9.38 -2.53 11.47
N ARG A 147 -9.61 -3.79 11.83
CA ARG A 147 -10.42 -4.74 11.07
C ARG A 147 -11.89 -4.33 11.03
N ALA A 148 -12.45 -3.83 12.14
CA ALA A 148 -13.80 -3.31 12.19
C ALA A 148 -13.96 -2.07 11.30
N ALA A 149 -12.98 -1.16 11.32
CA ALA A 149 -12.94 -0.01 10.43
C ALA A 149 -12.86 -0.44 8.96
N PHE A 150 -11.98 -1.37 8.60
CA PHE A 150 -11.90 -1.91 7.25
C PHE A 150 -13.19 -2.62 6.82
N ALA A 151 -13.80 -3.42 7.68
CA ALA A 151 -15.07 -4.08 7.43
C ALA A 151 -16.22 -3.06 7.22
N PHE A 152 -16.21 -1.94 7.96
CA PHE A 152 -17.17 -0.84 7.74
C PHE A 152 -17.04 -0.23 6.33
N PHE A 153 -15.83 -0.18 5.78
CA PHE A 153 -15.57 0.20 4.39
C PHE A 153 -15.66 -0.97 3.39
N GLY A 154 -16.16 -2.14 3.79
CA GLY A 154 -16.33 -3.31 2.94
C GLY A 154 -15.06 -4.12 2.66
N ILE A 155 -13.96 -3.86 3.38
CA ILE A 155 -12.68 -4.57 3.26
C ILE A 155 -12.60 -5.63 4.37
N PHE A 156 -12.98 -6.87 4.05
CA PHE A 156 -13.06 -7.96 5.05
C PHE A 156 -11.77 -8.80 5.17
N ALA A 157 -10.93 -8.78 4.13
CA ALA A 157 -9.66 -9.48 4.07
C ALA A 157 -8.49 -8.51 4.31
N GLY A 158 -8.41 -7.94 5.50
CA GLY A 158 -7.29 -7.09 5.89
C GLY A 158 -5.97 -7.89 5.92
N THR A 159 -4.97 -7.40 5.21
CA THR A 159 -3.61 -7.94 5.23
C THR A 159 -2.67 -7.00 5.98
N GLU A 160 -1.65 -7.59 6.60
CA GLU A 160 -0.57 -6.89 7.30
C GLU A 160 0.76 -7.20 6.61
N GLU A 161 1.73 -6.28 6.72
CA GLU A 161 3.11 -6.55 6.32
C GLU A 161 3.70 -7.69 7.14
N ASN A 162 4.44 -8.57 6.48
CA ASN A 162 5.11 -9.68 7.14
C ASN A 162 6.50 -9.23 7.65
N PRO A 163 6.73 -9.10 8.97
CA PRO A 163 8.04 -8.72 9.50
C PRO A 163 9.14 -9.76 9.20
N GLU A 164 8.75 -11.02 9.00
CA GLU A 164 9.66 -12.13 8.71
C GLU A 164 10.03 -12.23 7.23
N PHE A 165 9.53 -11.33 6.37
CA PHE A 165 9.75 -11.36 4.93
C PHE A 165 11.24 -11.39 4.58
N MET A 166 12.01 -10.42 5.09
CA MET A 166 13.43 -10.31 4.74
C MET A 166 14.26 -11.47 5.28
N GLN A 167 14.00 -11.92 6.51
CA GLN A 167 14.68 -13.08 7.10
C GLN A 167 14.44 -14.34 6.27
N SER A 168 13.20 -14.54 5.83
CA SER A 168 12.82 -15.68 4.98
C SER A 168 13.47 -15.62 3.59
N VAL A 169 13.64 -14.44 3.00
CA VAL A 169 14.37 -14.28 1.73
C VAL A 169 15.85 -14.61 1.93
N GLU A 170 16.51 -14.01 2.93
CA GLU A 170 17.94 -14.21 3.17
C GLU A 170 18.29 -15.66 3.51
N ALA A 171 17.37 -16.40 4.14
CA ALA A 171 17.54 -17.83 4.42
C ALA A 171 17.48 -18.71 3.15
N LYS A 172 16.77 -18.28 2.10
CA LYS A 172 16.55 -19.06 0.88
C LYS A 172 17.38 -18.59 -0.31
N ILE A 173 17.75 -17.32 -0.36
CA ILE A 173 18.34 -16.66 -1.54
C ILE A 173 19.53 -15.79 -1.13
N ASN A 174 20.66 -16.00 -1.80
CA ASN A 174 21.87 -15.20 -1.63
C ASN A 174 21.70 -13.77 -2.22
N LYS A 175 22.39 -12.78 -1.65
CA LYS A 175 22.25 -11.36 -2.05
C LYS A 175 22.72 -11.04 -3.47
N ASP A 176 23.63 -11.85 -4.00
CA ASP A 176 24.17 -11.78 -5.36
C ASP A 176 23.35 -12.56 -6.39
N ALA A 177 22.41 -13.40 -5.94
CA ALA A 177 21.55 -14.18 -6.82
C ALA A 177 20.71 -13.29 -7.74
N LYS A 178 20.41 -13.80 -8.93
CA LYS A 178 19.57 -13.11 -9.91
C LYS A 178 18.11 -13.44 -9.64
N ILE A 179 17.34 -12.45 -9.23
CA ILE A 179 15.98 -12.65 -8.71
C ILE A 179 14.98 -11.94 -9.61
N ILE A 180 13.91 -12.63 -10.00
CA ILE A 180 12.74 -12.04 -10.66
C ILE A 180 11.58 -12.06 -9.66
N VAL A 181 11.15 -10.89 -9.19
CA VAL A 181 10.06 -10.77 -8.22
C VAL A 181 8.72 -10.78 -8.94
N ALA A 182 7.80 -11.65 -8.51
CA ALA A 182 6.50 -11.85 -9.11
C ALA A 182 5.36 -11.75 -8.08
N CYS A 183 4.24 -11.19 -8.51
CA CYS A 183 2.95 -11.24 -7.81
C CYS A 183 1.82 -11.46 -8.84
N SER A 184 0.55 -11.42 -8.45
CA SER A 184 -0.54 -11.74 -9.38
C SER A 184 -0.62 -10.77 -10.57
N THR A 185 -0.66 -9.45 -10.34
CA THR A 185 -0.84 -8.44 -11.40
C THR A 185 0.45 -7.80 -11.92
N GLY A 186 1.52 -7.82 -11.12
CA GLY A 186 2.87 -7.42 -11.51
C GLY A 186 3.07 -6.02 -12.09
N GLY A 187 2.26 -5.01 -11.71
CA GLY A 187 2.54 -3.56 -11.82
C GLY A 187 3.23 -3.01 -13.09
N THR A 188 3.71 -1.77 -13.04
CA THR A 188 4.63 -1.25 -14.07
C THR A 188 5.41 -0.05 -13.56
N MET A 189 6.68 0.04 -13.93
CA MET A 189 7.52 1.22 -13.70
C MET A 189 7.48 2.21 -14.88
N LYS A 190 6.89 1.80 -16.01
CA LYS A 190 6.80 2.61 -17.23
C LYS A 190 5.66 3.63 -17.08
N PRO A 191 5.92 4.92 -17.31
CA PRO A 191 4.87 5.93 -17.28
C PRO A 191 3.91 5.75 -18.46
N SER A 192 2.63 6.05 -18.25
CA SER A 192 1.59 6.06 -19.29
C SER A 192 0.69 7.28 -19.14
N GLN A 193 -0.16 7.56 -20.14
CA GLN A 193 -1.07 8.72 -20.11
C GLN A 193 -1.97 8.75 -18.86
N ASN A 194 -2.47 7.58 -18.44
CA ASN A 194 -3.34 7.46 -17.27
C ASN A 194 -2.56 7.30 -15.95
N LEU A 195 -1.32 6.84 -16.02
CA LEU A 195 -0.47 6.52 -14.87
C LEU A 195 0.92 7.14 -15.09
N PRO A 196 1.09 8.44 -14.80
CA PRO A 196 2.35 9.16 -15.08
C PRO A 196 3.53 8.63 -14.26
N GLU A 197 3.28 7.98 -13.14
CA GLU A 197 4.31 7.35 -12.30
C GLU A 197 4.30 5.81 -12.44
N GLY A 198 3.56 5.25 -13.40
CA GLY A 198 3.33 3.80 -13.48
C GLY A 198 2.37 3.28 -12.40
N GLN A 199 2.41 1.98 -12.14
CA GLN A 199 1.52 1.29 -11.20
C GLN A 199 2.32 0.51 -10.16
N GLN A 200 2.12 0.84 -8.88
CA GLN A 200 2.66 0.07 -7.77
C GLN A 200 1.98 -1.31 -7.68
N SER A 201 2.75 -2.32 -7.31
CA SER A 201 2.26 -3.69 -7.06
C SER A 201 3.02 -4.32 -5.89
N ARG A 202 2.51 -5.45 -5.36
CA ARG A 202 3.18 -6.22 -4.30
C ARG A 202 4.62 -6.61 -4.68
N SER A 203 4.86 -6.99 -5.95
CA SER A 203 6.18 -7.35 -6.45
C SER A 203 7.14 -6.15 -6.52
N LEU A 204 6.65 -4.95 -6.85
CA LEU A 204 7.48 -3.73 -6.85
C LEU A 204 7.83 -3.28 -5.43
N ILE A 205 6.91 -3.43 -4.47
CA ILE A 205 7.20 -3.17 -3.06
C ILE A 205 8.25 -4.17 -2.54
N ALA A 206 8.10 -5.45 -2.85
CA ALA A 206 9.10 -6.46 -2.51
C ALA A 206 10.46 -6.15 -3.16
N ALA A 207 10.50 -5.81 -4.44
CA ALA A 207 11.74 -5.43 -5.13
C ALA A 207 12.41 -4.22 -4.44
N TYR A 208 11.62 -3.25 -3.99
CA TYR A 208 12.14 -2.09 -3.25
C TYR A 208 12.80 -2.52 -1.93
N LEU A 209 12.13 -3.37 -1.15
CA LEU A 209 12.68 -3.92 0.10
C LEU A 209 13.97 -4.72 -0.13
N LEU A 210 14.03 -5.54 -1.17
CA LEU A 210 15.23 -6.31 -1.51
C LEU A 210 16.40 -5.37 -1.84
N VAL A 211 16.17 -4.36 -2.67
CA VAL A 211 17.20 -3.41 -3.07
C VAL A 211 17.71 -2.59 -1.88
N LEU A 212 16.84 -2.20 -0.95
CA LEU A 212 17.24 -1.54 0.30
C LEU A 212 18.13 -2.42 1.18
N ASN A 213 17.91 -3.74 1.16
CA ASN A 213 18.68 -4.72 1.93
C ASN A 213 19.92 -5.27 1.20
N GLY A 214 20.31 -4.64 0.09
CA GLY A 214 21.58 -4.88 -0.59
C GLY A 214 21.55 -5.93 -1.69
N PHE A 215 20.37 -6.38 -2.12
CA PHE A 215 20.26 -7.25 -3.30
C PHE A 215 20.56 -6.44 -4.57
N THR A 216 21.50 -6.93 -5.39
CA THR A 216 22.01 -6.17 -6.55
C THR A 216 21.36 -6.57 -7.87
N ASN A 217 20.92 -7.82 -7.99
CA ASN A 217 20.42 -8.39 -9.24
C ASN A 217 18.91 -8.63 -9.17
N VAL A 218 18.15 -7.56 -8.92
CA VAL A 218 16.69 -7.61 -8.76
C VAL A 218 15.99 -7.21 -10.06
N PHE A 219 15.07 -8.06 -10.48
CA PHE A 219 14.23 -7.89 -11.65
C PHE A 219 12.77 -8.01 -11.24
N HIS A 220 11.88 -7.49 -12.07
CA HIS A 220 10.45 -7.43 -11.81
C HIS A 220 9.68 -8.07 -12.96
N LEU A 221 8.74 -8.96 -12.66
CA LEU A 221 7.88 -9.57 -13.68
C LEU A 221 6.72 -8.62 -14.03
N GLU A 222 6.79 -8.01 -15.21
CA GLU A 222 5.74 -7.10 -15.70
C GLU A 222 4.46 -7.87 -16.05
N GLY A 223 3.30 -7.37 -15.62
CA GLY A 223 2.01 -8.04 -15.77
C GLY A 223 1.80 -9.26 -14.86
N GLY A 224 2.83 -9.63 -14.09
CA GLY A 224 2.77 -10.63 -13.03
C GLY A 224 2.43 -12.03 -13.53
N LEU A 225 1.92 -12.86 -12.62
CA LEU A 225 1.56 -14.23 -12.92
C LEU A 225 0.27 -14.35 -13.75
N TYR A 226 -0.56 -13.31 -13.80
CA TYR A 226 -1.65 -13.24 -14.77
C TYR A 226 -1.14 -13.16 -16.20
N ALA A 227 -0.10 -12.35 -16.47
CA ALA A 227 0.54 -12.35 -17.78
C ALA A 227 1.24 -13.69 -18.08
N TRP A 228 1.89 -14.29 -17.08
CA TRP A 228 2.50 -15.63 -17.20
C TRP A 228 1.48 -16.70 -17.62
N SER A 229 0.33 -16.75 -16.94
CA SER A 229 -0.75 -17.68 -17.26
C SER A 229 -1.39 -17.38 -18.62
N LYS A 230 -1.58 -16.10 -18.96
CA LYS A 230 -2.14 -15.68 -20.25
C LYS A 230 -1.25 -16.08 -21.43
N GLU A 231 0.06 -16.09 -21.23
CA GLU A 231 1.03 -16.55 -22.22
C GLU A 231 1.20 -18.09 -22.24
N GLU A 232 0.34 -18.81 -21.51
CA GLU A 232 0.30 -20.29 -21.44
C GLU A 232 1.65 -20.91 -21.03
N LEU A 233 2.40 -20.20 -20.19
CA LEU A 233 3.70 -20.65 -19.70
C LEU A 233 3.54 -21.74 -18.62
N PRO A 234 4.57 -22.59 -18.40
CA PRO A 234 4.48 -23.69 -17.45
C PRO A 234 4.11 -23.23 -16.04
N LEU A 235 3.16 -23.94 -15.43
CA LEU A 235 2.70 -23.76 -14.06
C LEU A 235 2.69 -25.12 -13.36
N VAL A 236 2.95 -25.11 -12.06
CA VAL A 236 2.91 -26.27 -11.17
C VAL A 236 2.02 -25.94 -9.97
N SER A 237 1.39 -26.96 -9.39
CA SER A 237 0.58 -26.85 -8.17
C SER A 237 1.15 -27.78 -7.09
N GLU A 238 1.00 -27.42 -5.82
CA GLU A 238 1.49 -28.24 -4.69
C GLU A 238 0.42 -29.17 -4.12
N GLU A 239 -0.83 -29.10 -4.59
CA GLU A 239 -1.95 -29.89 -4.06
C GLU A 239 -1.95 -31.39 -4.46
N GLY A 240 -0.88 -31.87 -5.09
CA GLY A 240 -0.80 -33.20 -5.69
C GLY A 240 0.28 -34.14 -5.14
N ASN A 241 0.77 -33.94 -3.91
CA ASN A 241 1.76 -34.83 -3.28
C ASN A 241 1.30 -35.38 -1.93
#